data_AF-R7YPJ2-F1
#
_entry.id   AF-R7YPJ2-F1
#
_cell.length_a   1.000
_cell.length_b   1.000
_cell.length_c   1.000
_cell.angle_alpha   90.00
_cell.angle_beta   90.00
_cell.angle_gamma   90.00
#
_symmetry.space_group_name_H-M   'P 1'
#
loop_
_entity.id
_entity.type
_entity.pdbx_description
1 polymer ?
#
loop_
_entity_poly.entity_id
_entity_poly.type
_entity_poly.pdbx_seq_one_letter_code
_entity_poly.pdbx_strand_id
1 'polypeptide(L)' 'MLIANEAGPELSDLDDSASFANLGVNSLMSLVVSEKIRTELDVKVSGSLFLDCPTIGDLKA' A
#
# COMPACT_ATOMS: atom_id res chain seq x y z
N MET A 1 0.60 -9.28 1.54
CA MET A 1 2.00 -9.50 1.99
C MET A 1 2.97 -8.43 1.50
N LEU A 2 2.83 -7.91 0.28
CA LEU A 2 3.74 -6.91 -0.29
C LEU A 2 3.93 -5.66 0.57
N ILE A 3 2.83 -5.09 1.09
CA ILE A 3 2.87 -3.85 1.89
C ILE A 3 3.46 -4.12 3.27
N ALA A 4 3.03 -5.17 3.98
CA ALA A 4 3.56 -5.55 5.30
C ALA A 4 5.09 -5.73 5.28
N ASN A 5 5.60 -6.35 4.21
CA ASN A 5 7.02 -6.67 4.10
C ASN A 5 7.91 -5.42 3.89
N GLU A 6 7.35 -4.39 3.24
CA GLU A 6 8.06 -3.14 2.96
C GLU A 6 7.82 -2.09 4.04
N ALA A 7 6.61 -2.04 4.59
CA ALA A 7 6.19 -1.07 5.59
C ALA A 7 6.70 -1.42 7.00
N GLY A 8 6.95 -2.71 7.29
CA GLY A 8 7.37 -3.17 8.60
C GLY A 8 6.30 -3.41 9.70
N PRO A 9 4.98 -3.13 9.53
CA PRO A 9 4.00 -3.57 10.50
C PRO A 9 3.68 -5.06 10.30
N GLU A 10 3.34 -5.74 11.39
CA GLU A 10 2.81 -7.11 11.29
C GLU A 10 1.48 -7.10 10.53
N LEU A 11 1.15 -8.20 9.85
CA LEU A 11 -0.14 -8.33 9.14
C LEU A 11 -1.35 -8.07 10.06
N SER A 12 -1.16 -8.26 11.37
CA SER A 12 -2.07 -7.95 12.47
C SER A 12 -2.44 -6.48 12.58
N ASP A 13 -1.53 -5.57 12.20
CA ASP A 13 -1.68 -4.11 12.28
C ASP A 13 -2.25 -3.52 10.99
N LEU A 14 -2.40 -4.33 9.93
CA LEU A 14 -3.04 -3.95 8.67
C LEU A 14 -4.57 -4.06 8.82
N ASP A 15 -5.11 -3.22 9.69
CA ASP A 15 -6.55 -2.98 9.77
C ASP A 15 -7.01 -2.17 8.55
N ASP A 16 -8.28 -2.33 8.14
CA ASP A 16 -8.82 -1.59 7.01
C ASP A 16 -8.84 -0.07 7.26
N SER A 17 -8.89 0.35 8.52
CA SER A 17 -8.75 1.74 8.94
C SER A 17 -7.31 2.24 9.03
N ALA A 18 -6.31 1.35 8.89
CA ALA A 18 -4.91 1.72 8.98
C ALA A 18 -4.49 2.54 7.76
N SER A 19 -4.01 3.75 8.01
CA SER A 19 -3.46 4.60 6.96
C SER A 19 -2.03 4.20 6.59
N PHE A 20 -1.72 4.22 5.30
CA PHE A 20 -0.37 4.00 4.79
C PHE A 20 0.68 4.90 5.44
N ALA A 21 0.32 6.15 5.75
CA ALA A 21 1.21 7.07 6.46
C ALA A 21 1.57 6.58 7.87
N ASN A 22 0.60 6.00 8.59
CA ASN A 22 0.84 5.43 9.93
C ASN A 22 1.64 4.13 9.87
N LEU A 23 1.50 3.38 8.77
CA LEU A 23 2.25 2.14 8.53
C LEU A 23 3.70 2.42 8.11
N GLY A 24 4.14 3.68 8.02
CA GLY A 24 5.49 4.04 7.59
C GLY A 24 5.68 4.03 6.08
N VAL A 25 4.59 3.93 5.29
CA VAL A 25 4.65 4.07 3.84
C VAL A 25 4.83 5.54 3.50
N ASN A 26 6.04 5.90 3.09
CA ASN A 26 6.37 7.22 2.57
C ASN A 26 6.09 7.30 1.05
N SER A 27 6.15 8.51 0.48
CA SER A 27 5.87 8.75 -0.95
C SER A 27 6.81 8.03 -1.93
N LEU A 28 7.95 7.51 -1.47
CA LEU A 28 8.86 6.69 -2.28
C LEU A 28 8.47 5.21 -2.21
N MET A 29 8.14 4.71 -1.02
CA MET A 29 7.65 3.35 -0.83
C MET A 29 6.32 3.14 -1.53
N SER A 30 5.44 4.15 -1.55
CA SER A 30 4.20 4.07 -2.32
C SER A 30 4.46 3.81 -3.80
N LEU A 31 5.49 4.43 -4.40
CA LEU A 31 5.89 4.17 -5.80
C LEU A 31 6.42 2.75 -5.99
N VAL A 32 7.30 2.28 -5.10
CA VAL A 32 7.87 0.93 -5.15
C VAL A 32 6.77 -0.13 -5.02
N VAL A 33 5.86 0.05 -4.07
CA VAL A 33 4.72 -0.84 -3.85
C VAL A 33 3.75 -0.77 -5.04
N SER A 34 3.49 0.41 -5.61
CA SER A 34 2.63 0.55 -6.80
C SER A 34 3.22 -0.18 -8.01
N GLU A 35 4.52 -0.05 -8.26
CA GLU A 35 5.18 -0.77 -9.35
C GLU A 35 5.14 -2.29 -9.16
N LYS A 36 5.36 -2.75 -7.93
CA LYS A 36 5.26 -4.18 -7.60
C LYS A 36 3.83 -4.69 -7.75
N ILE A 37 2.81 -3.98 -7.27
CA ILE A 37 1.39 -4.31 -7.49
C ILE A 37 1.11 -4.40 -8.99
N ARG A 38 1.58 -3.42 -9.78
CA ARG A 38 1.41 -3.44 -11.23
C ARG A 38 2.04 -4.65 -11.90
N THR A 39 3.20 -5.08 -11.43
CA THR A 39 3.96 -6.17 -12.04
C THR A 39 3.45 -7.55 -11.59
N GLU A 40 3.07 -7.69 -10.32
CA GLU A 40 2.62 -8.96 -9.72
C GLU A 40 1.16 -9.28 -10.03
N LEU A 41 0.28 -8.26 -10.03
CA LEU A 41 -1.15 -8.43 -10.27
C LEU A 41 -1.56 -8.06 -11.71
N ASP A 42 -0.61 -7.60 -12.54
CA ASP A 42 -0.82 -7.10 -13.91
C ASP A 42 -1.88 -5.97 -14.00
N VAL A 43 -2.05 -5.21 -12.92
CA VAL A 43 -3.05 -4.12 -12.81
C VAL A 43 -2.42 -2.76 -12.99
N LYS A 44 -3.05 -1.88 -13.77
CA LYS A 44 -2.55 -0.52 -13.99
C LYS A 44 -2.87 0.39 -12.80
N VAL A 45 -2.01 0.40 -11.79
CA VAL A 45 -2.09 1.31 -10.65
C VAL A 45 -1.25 2.57 -10.87
N SER A 46 -1.82 3.73 -10.53
CA SER A 46 -1.14 5.04 -10.59
C SER A 46 -0.21 5.22 -9.40
N GLY A 47 0.88 5.98 -9.55
CA GLY A 47 1.74 6.33 -8.41
C GLY A 47 1.06 7.18 -7.34
N SER A 48 -0.11 7.76 -7.68
CA SER A 48 -1.03 8.43 -6.76
C SER A 48 -1.97 7.48 -6.02
N LEU A 49 -1.93 6.17 -6.27
CA LEU A 49 -2.85 5.20 -5.68
C LEU A 49 -2.93 5.35 -4.16
N PHE A 50 -1.79 5.57 -3.50
CA PHE A 50 -1.72 5.74 -2.04
C PHE A 50 -2.19 7.13 -1.55
N LEU A 51 -2.36 8.09 -2.46
CA LEU A 51 -3.00 9.39 -2.21
C LEU A 51 -4.52 9.29 -2.40
N ASP A 52 -4.95 8.54 -3.42
CA ASP A 52 -6.35 8.31 -3.76
C ASP A 52 -7.01 7.30 -2.79
N CYS A 53 -6.22 6.33 -2.31
CA CYS A 53 -6.55 5.29 -1.35
C CYS A 53 -5.64 5.45 -0.13
N PRO A 54 -5.99 6.31 0.84
CA PRO A 54 -5.14 6.60 2.00
C PRO A 54 -5.07 5.44 3.03
N THR A 55 -5.98 4.47 2.95
CA THR A 55 -6.06 3.34 3.89
C THR A 55 -6.02 1.98 3.21
N ILE A 56 -5.71 0.93 3.97
CA ILE A 56 -5.71 -0.46 3.49
C ILE A 56 -7.09 -0.88 2.98
N GLY A 57 -8.17 -0.44 3.63
CA GLY A 57 -9.54 -0.73 3.22
C GLY A 57 -9.84 -0.23 1.81
N ASP A 58 -9.32 0.94 1.44
CA ASP A 58 -9.53 1.53 0.12
C ASP A 58 -8.91 0.69 -1.02
N LEU A 59 -7.87 -0.11 -0.73
CA LEU A 59 -7.27 -1.05 -1.69
C LEU A 59 -8.00 -2.40 -1.79
N LYS A 60 -8.82 -2.76 -0.79
CA LYS A 60 -9.56 -4.03 -0.77
C LYS A 60 -10.91 -3.95 -1.49
N ALA A 61 -11.43 -2.75 -1.73
CA ALA A 61 -12.78 -2.49 -2.25
C ALA A 61 -12.95 -2.86 -3.74
#